data_AF-A0A936XZ03-F1
#
_entry.id   AF-A0A936XZ03-F1
#
_cell.length_a   1.000
_cell.length_b   1.000
_cell.length_c   1.000
_cell.angle_alpha   90.00
_cell.angle_beta   90.00
_cell.angle_gamma   90.00
#
_symmetry.space_group_name_H-M   'P 1'
#
loop_
_entity.id
_entity.type
_entity.pdbx_description
1 polymer ?
#
loop_
_entity_poly.entity_id
_entity_poly.type
_entity_poly.pdbx_seq_one_letter_code
_entity_poly.pdbx_strand_id
1 'polypeptide(L)'
;MPNQDLINFLLLLVTAVAAFAAFRQIYISNRQKRADLILELCNQFYNDTDIQDIYYEMEYQQFIYDQNTFHLSDDERKLDKLLGLLSNIGQLYQMGIIKNQDLEFIKYEFQVVYETEGVQQYFEFLDQYFQTRGINHRKFQPFRDIGQKIVTDNFNIR
;
A
#
# COMPACT_ATOMS: atom_id res chain seq x y z
N MET A 1 -27.98 -43.93 -34.09
CA MET A 1 -27.90 -42.72 -33.25
C MET A 1 -26.49 -42.09 -33.25
N PRO A 2 -25.87 -41.75 -34.40
CA PRO A 2 -24.56 -41.07 -34.43
C PRO A 2 -24.63 -39.52 -34.33
N ASN A 3 -25.81 -38.92 -34.51
CA ASN A 3 -25.94 -37.46 -34.58
C ASN A 3 -25.91 -36.77 -33.20
N GLN A 4 -26.27 -37.47 -32.13
CA GLN A 4 -26.29 -36.91 -30.78
C GLN A 4 -24.88 -36.69 -30.23
N ASP A 5 -23.97 -37.63 -30.47
CA ASP A 5 -22.58 -37.51 -30.01
C ASP A 5 -21.85 -36.35 -30.69
N LEU A 6 -22.10 -36.15 -32.00
CA LEU A 6 -21.56 -35.00 -32.73
C LEU A 6 -22.09 -33.67 -32.19
N ILE A 7 -23.40 -33.58 -31.92
CA ILE A 7 -24.01 -32.37 -31.33
C ILE A 7 -23.42 -32.10 -29.94
N ASN A 8 -23.30 -33.13 -29.09
CA ASN A 8 -22.72 -33.00 -27.76
C ASN A 8 -21.25 -32.56 -27.82
N PHE A 9 -20.47 -33.09 -28.76
CA PHE A 9 -19.09 -32.67 -28.99
C PHE A 9 -19.00 -31.20 -29.43
N LEU A 10 -19.85 -30.76 -30.36
CA LEU A 10 -19.90 -29.37 -30.79
C LEU A 10 -20.31 -28.43 -29.65
N LEU A 11 -21.30 -28.82 -28.84
CA LEU A 11 -21.69 -28.05 -27.66
C LEU A 11 -20.55 -27.95 -26.66
N LEU A 12 -19.83 -29.05 -26.41
CA LEU A 12 -18.67 -29.06 -25.52
C LEU A 12 -17.55 -28.15 -26.02
N LEU A 13 -17.31 -28.10 -27.33
CA LEU A 13 -16.36 -27.15 -27.93
C LEU A 13 -16.80 -25.70 -27.72
N VAL A 14 -18.06 -25.38 -27.95
CA VAL A 14 -18.60 -24.03 -27.72
C VAL A 14 -18.47 -23.64 -26.25
N THR A 15 -18.82 -24.54 -25.33
CA THR A 15 -18.67 -24.31 -23.88
C THR A 15 -17.20 -24.10 -23.50
N ALA A 16 -16.26 -24.87 -24.06
CA ALA A 16 -14.84 -24.71 -23.80
C ALA A 16 -14.31 -23.34 -24.28
N VAL A 17 -14.72 -22.90 -25.47
CA VAL A 17 -14.35 -21.58 -26.01
C VAL A 17 -14.93 -20.45 -25.14
N ALA A 18 -16.19 -20.57 -24.71
CA ALA A 18 -16.82 -19.59 -23.83
C ALA A 18 -16.12 -19.51 -22.46
N ALA A 19 -15.78 -20.67 -21.86
CA ALA A 19 -15.04 -20.73 -20.60
C ALA A 19 -13.65 -20.08 -20.72
N PHE A 20 -12.95 -20.33 -21.84
CA PHE A 20 -11.66 -19.70 -22.10
C PHE A 20 -11.78 -18.17 -22.27
N ALA A 21 -12.79 -17.71 -23.00
CA ALA A 21 -13.06 -16.27 -23.14
C ALA A 21 -13.39 -15.62 -21.79
N ALA A 22 -14.20 -16.26 -20.95
CA ALA A 22 -14.52 -15.80 -19.60
C ALA A 22 -13.27 -15.73 -18.71
N PHE A 23 -12.41 -16.75 -18.77
CA PHE A 23 -11.14 -16.75 -18.03
C PHE A 23 -10.25 -15.57 -18.45
N ARG A 24 -10.11 -15.32 -19.76
CA ARG A 24 -9.36 -14.18 -20.29
C ARG A 24 -9.96 -12.85 -19.82
N GLN A 25 -11.29 -12.74 -19.82
CA GLN A 25 -11.99 -11.53 -19.37
C GLN A 25 -11.74 -11.26 -17.89
N ILE A 26 -11.77 -12.28 -17.03
CA ILE A 26 -11.45 -12.17 -15.61
C ILE A 26 -10.01 -11.68 -15.42
N TYR A 27 -9.06 -12.24 -16.18
CA TYR A 27 -7.66 -11.83 -16.12
C TYR A 27 -7.47 -10.34 -16.47
N ILE A 28 -8.09 -9.88 -17.57
CA ILE A 28 -8.04 -8.48 -17.99
C ILE A 28 -8.71 -7.57 -16.96
N SER A 29 -9.89 -7.94 -16.48
CA SER A 29 -10.64 -7.16 -15.48
C SER A 29 -9.86 -7.01 -14.18
N ASN A 30 -9.21 -8.07 -13.69
CA ASN A 30 -8.38 -8.00 -12.48
C ASN A 30 -7.17 -7.06 -12.67
N ARG A 31 -6.59 -7.02 -13.87
CA ARG A 31 -5.50 -6.07 -14.17
C ARG A 31 -5.98 -4.62 -14.18
N GLN A 32 -7.16 -4.36 -14.75
CA GLN A 32 -7.76 -3.02 -14.75
C GLN A 32 -8.09 -2.56 -13.32
N LYS A 33 -8.78 -3.38 -12.53
CA LYS A 33 -9.09 -3.07 -11.13
C LYS A 33 -7.85 -2.75 -10.29
N ARG A 34 -6.75 -3.46 -10.53
CA ARG A 34 -5.48 -3.16 -9.86
C ARG A 34 -4.92 -1.80 -10.28
N ALA A 35 -4.97 -1.46 -11.56
CA ALA A 35 -4.53 -0.16 -12.05
C ALA A 35 -5.38 0.98 -11.46
N ASP A 36 -6.70 0.80 -11.44
CA ASP A 36 -7.64 1.77 -10.86
C ASP A 36 -7.36 1.99 -9.37
N LEU A 37 -7.12 0.91 -8.61
CA LEU A 37 -6.75 0.97 -7.20
C LEU A 37 -5.44 1.75 -6.98
N ILE A 38 -4.41 1.50 -7.80
CA ILE A 38 -3.13 2.23 -7.69
C ILE A 38 -3.34 3.72 -7.95
N LEU A 39 -4.09 4.06 -8.99
CA LEU A 39 -4.42 5.45 -9.31
C LEU A 39 -5.21 6.12 -8.18
N GLU A 40 -6.16 5.42 -7.57
CA GLU A 40 -6.92 5.91 -6.42
C GLU A 40 -6.01 6.21 -5.22
N LEU A 41 -5.09 5.30 -4.90
CA LEU A 41 -4.13 5.47 -3.80
C LEU A 41 -3.16 6.63 -4.06
N CYS A 42 -2.63 6.74 -5.28
CA CYS A 42 -1.80 7.89 -5.67
C CYS A 42 -2.59 9.20 -5.61
N ASN A 43 -3.84 9.21 -6.09
CA ASN A 43 -4.69 10.39 -6.02
C ASN A 43 -5.02 10.76 -4.58
N GLN A 44 -5.24 9.79 -3.70
CA GLN A 44 -5.45 10.04 -2.28
C GLN A 44 -4.21 10.65 -1.63
N PHE A 45 -3.01 10.21 -2.03
CA PHE A 45 -1.77 10.81 -1.55
C PHE A 45 -1.62 12.26 -2.04
N TYR A 46 -1.67 12.49 -3.36
CA TYR A 46 -1.35 13.79 -3.97
C TYR A 46 -2.43 14.86 -3.83
N ASN A 47 -3.71 14.49 -3.66
CA ASN A 47 -4.80 15.47 -3.59
C ASN A 47 -5.26 15.76 -2.16
N ASP A 48 -4.76 15.03 -1.17
CA ASP A 48 -5.11 15.27 0.23
C ASP A 48 -4.14 16.28 0.85
N THR A 49 -4.66 17.49 1.12
CA THR A 49 -3.83 18.61 1.61
C THR A 49 -3.18 18.33 2.94
N ASP A 50 -3.86 17.62 3.85
CA ASP A 50 -3.29 17.26 5.16
C ASP A 50 -2.07 16.33 4.99
N ILE A 51 -2.19 15.36 4.07
CA ILE A 51 -1.11 14.42 3.75
C ILE A 51 0.05 15.16 3.08
N GLN A 52 -0.25 16.02 2.11
CA GLN A 52 0.78 16.76 1.38
C GLN A 52 1.53 17.73 2.30
N ASP A 53 0.84 18.47 3.16
CA ASP A 53 1.46 19.43 4.08
C ASP A 53 2.54 18.76 4.94
N ILE A 54 2.17 17.68 5.64
CA ILE A 54 3.09 16.99 6.55
C ILE A 54 4.18 16.24 5.78
N TYR A 55 3.87 15.71 4.59
CA TYR A 55 4.85 15.06 3.73
C TYR A 55 5.92 16.04 3.25
N TYR A 56 5.54 17.25 2.84
CA TYR A 56 6.49 18.27 2.41
C TYR A 56 7.44 18.70 3.54
N GLU A 57 6.94 18.79 4.77
CA GLU A 57 7.81 19.03 5.93
C GLU A 57 8.85 17.91 6.10
N MET A 58 8.49 16.65 5.85
CA MET A 58 9.44 15.53 5.89
C MET A 58 10.45 15.58 4.75
N GLU A 59 9.97 15.79 3.52
CA GLU A 59 10.81 15.85 2.31
C GLU A 59 11.88 16.95 2.42
N TYR A 60 11.52 18.10 3.01
CA TYR A 60 12.43 19.21 3.23
C TYR A 60 13.10 19.22 4.61
N GLN A 61 13.05 18.10 5.35
CA GLN A 61 13.68 17.94 6.67
C GLN A 61 13.28 19.01 7.70
N GLN A 62 12.06 19.52 7.59
CA GLN A 62 11.44 20.49 8.50
C GLN A 62 10.57 19.83 9.58
N PHE A 63 10.16 18.57 9.37
CA PHE A 63 9.36 17.84 10.35
C PHE A 63 10.19 17.51 11.60
N ILE A 64 9.73 17.97 12.76
CA ILE A 64 10.37 17.72 14.06
C ILE A 64 9.31 17.15 15.01
N TYR A 65 9.59 15.98 15.57
CA TYR A 65 8.77 15.42 16.64
C TYR A 65 9.20 16.01 17.98
N ASP A 66 8.29 16.74 18.64
CA ASP A 66 8.44 17.17 20.04
C ASP A 66 7.32 16.56 20.87
N GLN A 67 7.69 15.62 21.76
CA GLN A 67 6.76 14.91 22.63
C GLN A 67 5.83 15.83 23.44
N ASN A 68 6.25 17.07 23.77
CA ASN A 68 5.44 17.97 24.59
C ASN A 68 4.34 18.68 23.81
N THR A 69 4.53 18.87 22.50
CA THR A 69 3.65 19.68 21.65
C THR A 69 2.96 18.87 20.55
N PHE A 70 3.52 17.71 20.19
CA PHE A 70 3.04 16.89 19.10
C PHE A 70 1.72 16.18 19.40
N HIS A 71 1.53 15.66 20.62
CA HIS A 71 0.32 14.89 20.93
C HIS A 71 -0.93 15.78 20.99
N LEU A 72 -2.00 15.31 20.36
CA LEU A 72 -3.27 16.02 20.12
C LEU A 72 -3.13 17.26 19.22
N SER A 73 -2.01 17.41 18.51
CA SER A 73 -1.80 18.48 17.53
C SER A 73 -2.43 18.17 16.18
N ASP A 74 -2.53 19.19 15.33
CA ASP A 74 -2.89 19.01 13.93
C ASP A 74 -1.84 18.16 13.18
N ASP A 75 -0.56 18.28 13.54
CA ASP A 75 0.52 17.52 12.90
C ASP A 75 0.43 16.02 13.21
N GLU A 76 0.05 15.65 14.44
CA GLU A 76 -0.22 14.24 14.77
C GLU A 76 -1.36 13.69 13.93
N ARG A 77 -2.44 14.46 13.74
CA ARG A 77 -3.56 14.05 12.88
C ARG A 77 -3.12 13.87 11.42
N LYS A 78 -2.35 14.82 10.88
CA LYS A 78 -1.83 14.75 9.51
C LYS A 78 -0.88 13.58 9.33
N LEU A 79 0.05 13.37 10.27
CA LEU A 79 0.98 12.25 10.26
C LEU A 79 0.25 10.91 10.34
N ASP A 80 -0.70 10.75 11.27
CA ASP A 80 -1.48 9.52 11.40
C ASP A 80 -2.26 9.19 10.12
N LYS A 81 -2.75 10.21 9.41
CA LYS A 81 -3.44 10.07 8.12
C LYS A 81 -2.50 9.59 7.02
N LEU A 82 -1.32 10.20 6.90
CA LEU A 82 -0.27 9.80 5.97
C LEU A 82 0.19 8.35 6.24
N LEU A 83 0.55 8.04 7.50
CA LEU A 83 0.98 6.70 7.91
C LEU A 83 -0.13 5.67 7.73
N GLY A 84 -1.39 6.05 7.95
CA GLY A 84 -2.56 5.21 7.67
C GLY A 84 -2.68 4.86 6.18
N LEU A 85 -2.53 5.84 5.29
CA LEU A 85 -2.54 5.62 3.85
C LEU A 85 -1.39 4.68 3.43
N LEU A 86 -0.15 4.97 3.83
CA LEU A 86 1.00 4.14 3.48
C LEU A 86 0.90 2.74 4.08
N SER A 87 0.36 2.60 5.29
CA SER A 87 0.10 1.29 5.91
C SER A 87 -0.97 0.50 5.15
N ASN A 88 -2.00 1.15 4.61
CA ASN A 88 -2.99 0.48 3.78
C ASN A 88 -2.38 -0.01 2.46
N ILE A 89 -1.57 0.83 1.80
CA ILE A 89 -0.80 0.43 0.61
C ILE A 89 0.08 -0.77 0.96
N GLY A 90 0.74 -0.74 2.11
CA GLY A 90 1.61 -1.83 2.53
C GLY A 90 0.86 -3.13 2.82
N GLN A 91 -0.32 -3.05 3.42
CA GLN A 91 -1.19 -4.21 3.62
C GLN A 91 -1.61 -4.83 2.28
N LEU A 92 -1.97 -4.00 1.29
CA LEU A 92 -2.33 -4.46 -0.05
C LEU A 92 -1.15 -5.12 -0.78
N TYR A 93 0.07 -4.62 -0.57
CA TYR A 93 1.29 -5.23 -1.07
C TYR A 93 1.56 -6.60 -0.42
N GLN A 94 1.45 -6.70 0.90
CA GLN A 94 1.61 -7.97 1.63
C GLN A 94 0.56 -9.02 1.22
N MET A 95 -0.64 -8.58 0.86
CA MET A 95 -1.70 -9.45 0.30
C MET A 95 -1.45 -9.88 -1.14
N GLY A 96 -0.41 -9.36 -1.81
CA GLY A 96 -0.12 -9.64 -3.22
C GLY A 96 -1.08 -8.98 -4.21
N ILE A 97 -1.91 -8.04 -3.75
CA ILE A 97 -2.79 -7.24 -4.61
C ILE A 97 -1.95 -6.22 -5.38
N ILE A 98 -1.10 -5.49 -4.66
CA ILE A 98 -0.08 -4.59 -5.23
C ILE A 98 1.22 -5.39 -5.41
N LYS A 99 1.84 -5.28 -6.58
CA LYS A 99 3.12 -5.94 -6.89
C LYS A 99 4.30 -4.99 -6.70
N ASN A 100 5.54 -5.51 -6.72
CA ASN A 100 6.75 -4.68 -6.65
C ASN A 100 6.74 -3.52 -7.65
N GLN A 101 6.43 -3.81 -8.92
CA GLN A 101 6.32 -2.80 -10.00
C GLN A 101 5.26 -1.72 -9.74
N ASP A 102 4.24 -2.04 -8.96
CA ASP A 102 3.14 -1.14 -8.64
C ASP A 102 3.52 -0.25 -7.44
N LEU A 103 4.38 -0.76 -6.54
CA LEU A 103 4.93 0.00 -5.42
C LEU A 103 5.92 1.08 -5.89
N GLU A 104 6.59 0.90 -7.03
CA GLU A 104 7.53 1.89 -7.60
C GLU A 104 6.91 3.28 -7.81
N PHE A 105 5.57 3.38 -7.96
CA PHE A 105 4.87 4.67 -8.07
C PHE A 105 4.88 5.52 -6.80
N ILE A 106 5.08 4.91 -5.64
CA ILE A 106 5.00 5.57 -4.32
C ILE A 106 6.21 5.23 -3.43
N LYS A 107 7.21 4.54 -4.00
CA LYS A 107 8.35 3.99 -3.26
C LYS A 107 9.22 5.08 -2.65
N TYR A 108 9.36 6.19 -3.37
CA TYR A 108 10.12 7.35 -2.90
C TYR A 108 9.47 7.93 -1.64
N GLU A 109 8.15 8.12 -1.67
CA GLU A 109 7.36 8.65 -0.56
C GLU A 109 7.44 7.73 0.66
N PHE A 110 7.37 6.40 0.45
CA PHE A 110 7.61 5.42 1.51
C PHE A 110 8.98 5.60 2.15
N GLN A 111 10.02 5.76 1.33
CA GLN A 111 11.39 5.92 1.81
C GLN A 111 11.54 7.22 2.61
N VAL A 112 11.10 8.36 2.06
CA VAL A 112 11.19 9.67 2.72
C VAL A 112 10.53 9.65 4.09
N VAL A 113 9.29 9.16 4.18
CA VAL A 113 8.54 9.11 5.44
C VAL A 113 9.21 8.14 6.42
N TYR A 114 9.71 7.00 5.94
CA TYR A 114 10.36 6.02 6.82
C TYR A 114 11.72 6.51 7.32
N GLU A 115 12.53 7.18 6.51
CA GLU A 115 13.85 7.66 6.89
C GLU A 115 13.81 8.94 7.74
N THR A 116 12.63 9.57 7.88
CA THR A 116 12.47 10.78 8.70
C THR A 116 12.65 10.46 10.19
N GLU A 117 13.61 11.13 10.84
CA GLU A 117 13.95 10.91 12.25
C GLU A 117 12.74 11.12 13.19
N GLY A 118 11.97 12.19 13.00
CA GLY A 118 10.78 12.46 13.81
C GLY A 118 9.72 11.35 13.72
N VAL A 119 9.60 10.68 12.58
CA VAL A 119 8.68 9.54 12.41
C VAL A 119 9.18 8.33 13.22
N GLN A 120 10.49 8.09 13.26
CA GLN A 120 11.08 7.04 14.08
C GLN A 120 10.88 7.30 15.57
N GLN A 121 11.10 8.55 16.02
CA GLN A 121 10.83 8.96 17.40
C GLN A 121 9.34 8.76 17.78
N TYR A 122 8.42 9.11 16.88
CA TYR A 122 6.99 8.87 17.09
C TYR A 122 6.67 7.36 17.18
N PHE A 123 7.32 6.51 16.38
CA PHE A 123 7.17 5.06 16.49
C PHE A 123 7.68 4.50 17.81
N GLU A 124 8.81 4.99 18.32
CA GLU A 124 9.32 4.61 19.64
C GLU A 124 8.32 4.98 20.74
N PHE A 125 7.77 6.20 20.69
CA PHE A 125 6.70 6.63 21.59
C PHE A 125 5.49 5.69 21.51
N LEU A 126 4.98 5.40 20.30
CA LEU A 126 3.81 4.54 20.11
C LEU A 126 4.04 3.13 20.65
N ASP A 127 5.22 2.57 20.42
CA ASP A 127 5.57 1.23 20.89
C ASP A 127 5.59 1.17 22.43
N GLN A 128 6.18 2.17 23.09
CA GLN A 128 6.16 2.29 24.55
C GLN A 128 4.74 2.51 25.08
N TYR A 129 3.99 3.44 24.48
CA TYR A 129 2.62 3.74 24.85
C TYR A 129 1.71 2.50 24.73
N PHE A 130 1.89 1.68 23.69
CA PHE A 130 1.10 0.47 23.47
C PHE A 130 1.48 -0.63 24.47
N GLN A 131 2.78 -0.79 24.76
CA GLN A 131 3.25 -1.72 25.78
C GLN A 131 2.67 -1.41 27.17
N THR A 132 2.66 -0.14 27.59
CA THR A 132 2.07 0.27 28.87
C THR A 132 0.58 -0.01 28.98
N ARG A 133 -0.12 -0.12 27.84
CA ARG A 133 -1.55 -0.44 27.74
C ARG A 133 -1.83 -1.93 27.52
N GLY A 134 -0.79 -2.78 27.49
CA GLY A 134 -0.92 -4.21 27.23
C GLY A 134 -1.31 -4.56 25.79
N ILE A 135 -1.09 -3.64 24.83
CA ILE A 135 -1.32 -3.88 23.41
C ILE A 135 -0.07 -4.56 22.83
N ASN A 136 -0.24 -5.73 22.20
CA ASN A 136 0.85 -6.61 21.79
C ASN A 136 1.19 -6.54 20.29
N HIS A 137 0.67 -5.57 19.56
CA HIS A 137 0.96 -5.33 18.16
C HIS A 137 1.42 -3.88 17.94
N ARG A 138 2.25 -3.62 16.93
CA ARG A 138 2.70 -2.26 16.60
C ARG A 138 1.74 -1.58 15.64
N LYS A 139 1.54 -0.27 15.83
CA LYS A 139 0.74 0.56 14.90
C LYS A 139 1.50 0.72 13.59
N PHE A 140 0.78 0.71 12.46
CA PHE A 140 1.32 0.88 11.10
C PHE A 140 2.38 -0.18 10.70
N GLN A 141 2.28 -1.41 11.21
CA GLN A 141 3.24 -2.48 10.93
C GLN A 141 3.50 -2.70 9.43
N PRO A 142 2.49 -2.77 8.54
CA PRO A 142 2.75 -2.96 7.10
C PRO A 142 3.60 -1.83 6.47
N PHE A 143 3.43 -0.58 6.92
CA PHE A 143 4.27 0.53 6.47
C PHE A 143 5.71 0.33 6.96
N ARG A 144 5.89 0.03 8.25
CA ARG A 144 7.22 -0.17 8.85
C ARG A 144 8.00 -1.29 8.15
N ASP A 145 7.34 -2.42 7.87
CA ASP A 145 7.93 -3.57 7.18
C ASP A 145 8.44 -3.20 5.77
N ILE A 146 7.63 -2.44 5.03
CA ILE A 146 7.97 -2.04 3.66
C ILE A 146 9.02 -0.95 3.64
N GLY A 147 8.93 0.05 4.52
CA GLY A 147 9.96 1.08 4.64
C GLY A 147 11.32 0.45 4.97
N GLN A 148 11.36 -0.46 5.95
CA GLN A 148 12.58 -1.21 6.26
C GLN A 148 13.12 -1.98 5.05
N LYS A 149 12.23 -2.67 4.32
CA LYS A 149 12.60 -3.41 3.11
C LYS A 149 13.19 -2.50 2.05
N ILE A 150 12.55 -1.36 1.75
CA ILE A 150 13.01 -0.40 0.74
C ILE A 150 14.40 0.13 1.10
N VAL A 151 14.61 0.54 2.36
CA VAL A 151 15.90 1.05 2.83
C VAL A 151 16.98 -0.03 2.80
N THR A 152 16.65 -1.26 3.17
CA THR A 152 17.60 -2.39 3.16
C THR A 152 17.97 -2.82 1.74
N ASP A 153 17.02 -2.72 0.79
CA ASP A 153 17.20 -3.11 -0.60
C ASP A 153 17.94 -2.03 -1.45
N ASN A 154 18.22 -0.84 -0.90
CA ASN A 154 18.79 0.28 -1.66
C ASN A 154 20.27 0.06 -2.08
N PHE A 155 20.50 0.25 -3.39
CA PHE A 155 21.74 0.19 -4.20
C PHE A 155 22.32 -1.18 -4.63
N ASN A 156 21.50 -2.23 -4.83
CA ASN A 156 21.87 -3.28 -5.79
C ASN A 156 21.45 -2.87 -7.22
N ILE A 157 22.19 -1.93 -7.81
CA ILE A 157 22.25 -1.80 -9.27
C ILE A 157 22.94 -3.07 -9.77
N ARG A 158 22.16 -4.06 -10.23
CA ARG A 158 22.66 -5.16 -11.07
C ARG A 158 22.44 -4.82 -12.53
#